data_AF-A0A2S3ULH9-F1
#
_entry.id   AF-A0A2S3ULH9-F1
#
_cell.length_a   1.000
_cell.length_b   1.000
_cell.length_c   1.000
_cell.angle_alpha   90.00
_cell.angle_beta   90.00
_cell.angle_gamma   90.00
#
_symmetry.space_group_name_H-M   'P 1'
#
loop_
_entity.id
_entity.type
_entity.pdbx_description
1 polymer ?
#
loop_
_entity_poly.entity_id
_entity_poly.type
_entity_poly.pdbx_seq_one_letter_code
_entity_poly.pdbx_strand_id
1 'polypeptide(L)' 'MEVRAAVAVSAGKPLEVTTVNLEGPRAFEVLVEVKATGICHTDEFTLSGADPEGLFPAILGHEGAGIVVEV' A
#
# COMPACT_ATOMS: atom_id res chain seq x y z
N MET A 1 -4.93 -9.94 -10.65
CA MET A 1 -5.86 -10.55 -9.68
C MET A 1 -6.53 -9.46 -8.85
N GLU A 2 -7.76 -9.68 -8.41
CA GLU A 2 -8.47 -8.74 -7.52
C GLU A 2 -8.05 -8.96 -6.06
N VAL A 3 -7.63 -7.89 -5.38
CA VAL A 3 -7.20 -7.92 -3.97
C VAL A 3 -7.80 -6.74 -3.20
N ARG A 4 -7.95 -6.90 -1.89
CA ARG A 4 -8.42 -5.83 -1.00
C ARG A 4 -7.23 -4.99 -0.54
N ALA A 5 -7.33 -3.66 -0.64
CA ALA A 5 -6.30 -2.72 -0.21
C ALA A 5 -6.91 -1.49 0.48
N ALA A 6 -6.14 -0.84 1.35
CA ALA A 6 -6.48 0.47 1.90
C ALA A 6 -5.83 1.56 1.05
N VAL A 7 -6.65 2.36 0.37
CA VAL A 7 -6.21 3.36 -0.62
C VAL A 7 -6.37 4.75 -0.03
N ALA A 8 -5.27 5.51 -0.01
CA ALA A 8 -5.28 6.93 0.23
C ALA A 8 -5.68 7.65 -1.07
N VAL A 9 -6.96 8.03 -1.20
CA VAL A 9 -7.49 8.68 -2.41
C VAL A 9 -7.02 10.13 -2.57
N SER A 10 -6.79 10.84 -1.47
CA SER A 10 -6.22 12.19 -1.44
C SER A 10 -5.68 12.51 -0.05
N ALA A 11 -4.75 13.45 0.04
CA ALA A 11 -4.21 13.94 1.32
C ALA A 11 -5.31 14.34 2.32
N GLY A 12 -5.09 14.00 3.60
CA GLY A 12 -5.95 14.36 4.73
C GLY A 12 -7.30 13.66 4.78
N LYS A 13 -7.59 12.70 3.88
CA LYS A 13 -8.82 11.90 3.91
C LYS A 13 -8.59 10.54 4.57
N PRO A 14 -9.62 9.95 5.19
CA PRO A 14 -9.57 8.57 5.64
C PRO A 14 -9.22 7.62 4.47
N LEU A 15 -8.49 6.54 4.79
CA LEU A 15 -8.23 5.48 3.82
C LEU A 15 -9.53 4.79 3.40
N GLU A 16 -9.68 4.54 2.11
CA GLU A 16 -10.79 3.78 1.56
C GLU A 16 -10.36 2.32 1.37
N VAL A 17 -11.04 1.39 2.05
CA VAL A 17 -10.77 -0.03 1.84
C VAL A 17 -11.59 -0.53 0.66
N THR A 18 -10.92 -0.82 -0.44
CA THR A 18 -11.55 -1.18 -1.72
C THR A 18 -10.84 -2.36 -2.39
N THR A 19 -11.43 -2.86 -3.47
CA THR A 19 -10.83 -3.88 -4.33
C THR A 19 -10.00 -3.20 -5.42
N VAL A 20 -8.78 -3.69 -5.64
CA VAL A 20 -7.87 -3.22 -6.70
C VAL A 20 -7.41 -4.38 -7.56
N ASN A 21 -7.00 -4.09 -8.79
CA ASN A 21 -6.37 -5.06 -9.68
C ASN A 21 -4.85 -5.03 -9.49
N LEU A 22 -4.27 -6.15 -9.09
CA LEU A 22 -2.83 -6.35 -8.96
C LEU A 22 -2.33 -7.26 -10.08
N GLU A 23 -1.38 -6.79 -10.88
CA GLU A 23 -0.71 -7.64 -11.87
C GLU A 23 0.20 -8.67 -11.18
N GLY A 24 0.52 -9.76 -11.89
CA GLY A 24 1.58 -10.68 -11.42
C GLY A 24 2.95 -10.00 -11.48
N PRO A 25 3.97 -10.55 -10.79
CA PRO A 25 5.31 -9.96 -10.77
C PRO A 25 5.95 -10.02 -12.18
N ARG A 26 6.72 -8.99 -12.52
CA ARG A 26 7.57 -8.96 -13.71
C ARG A 26 8.97 -9.52 -13.38
N ALA A 27 9.85 -9.53 -14.37
CA ALA A 27 11.23 -9.94 -14.16
C ALA A 27 11.90 -9.10 -13.06
N PHE A 28 12.47 -9.78 -12.06
CA PHE A 28 13.11 -9.19 -10.87
C PHE A 28 12.14 -8.53 -9.86
N GLU A 29 10.86 -8.86 -9.90
CA GLU A 29 9.87 -8.48 -8.89
C GLU A 29 9.46 -9.70 -8.05
N VAL A 30 8.85 -9.49 -6.88
CA VAL A 30 8.35 -10.57 -6.02
C VAL A 30 6.93 -10.22 -5.61
N LEU A 31 6.02 -11.17 -5.77
CA LEU A 31 4.66 -11.03 -5.26
C LEU A 31 4.57 -11.62 -3.86
N VAL A 32 4.12 -10.80 -2.91
CA VAL A 32 4.00 -11.16 -1.50
C VAL A 32 2.55 -11.03 -1.05
N GLU A 33 2.00 -12.08 -0.47
CA GLU A 33 0.74 -12.02 0.26
C GLU A 33 1.01 -11.46 1.67
N VAL A 34 0.69 -10.18 1.87
CA VAL A 34 0.84 -9.50 3.16
C VAL A 34 -0.15 -10.08 4.18
N LYS A 35 0.36 -10.69 5.25
CA LYS A 35 -0.46 -11.30 6.32
C LYS A 35 -0.71 -10.36 7.48
N ALA A 36 0.25 -9.48 7.77
CA ALA A 36 0.15 -8.46 8.80
C ALA A 36 0.95 -7.22 8.38
N THR A 37 0.48 -6.04 8.77
CA THR A 37 1.20 -4.77 8.62
C THR A 37 1.02 -3.90 9.86
N GLY A 38 2.08 -3.19 10.25
CA GLY A 38 2.04 -2.08 11.20
C GLY A 38 1.59 -0.78 10.55
N ILE A 39 1.35 0.23 11.38
CA ILE A 39 1.21 1.63 10.99
C ILE A 39 2.27 2.42 11.73
N CYS A 40 3.01 3.23 11.00
CA CYS A 40 4.06 4.09 11.53
C CYS A 40 3.70 5.56 11.29
N HIS A 41 4.39 6.47 11.99
CA HIS A 41 4.21 7.90 11.81
C HIS A 41 4.53 8.34 10.38
N THR A 42 5.43 7.66 9.67
CA THR A 42 5.73 7.97 8.26
C THR A 42 4.51 7.79 7.36
N ASP A 43 3.68 6.76 7.60
CA ASP A 43 2.46 6.54 6.83
C ASP A 43 1.48 7.72 7.04
N GLU A 44 1.33 8.18 8.29
CA GLU A 44 0.49 9.34 8.62
C GLU A 44 1.07 10.65 8.06
N PHE A 45 2.39 10.84 8.10
CA PHE A 45 3.05 12.01 7.55
C PHE A 45 2.75 12.17 6.06
N THR A 46 2.88 11.08 5.29
CA THR A 46 2.49 11.08 3.88
C THR A 46 0.97 11.25 3.72
N LEU A 47 0.13 10.50 4.44
CA LEU A 47 -1.33 10.60 4.35
C LEU A 47 -1.86 12.00 4.63
N SER A 48 -1.27 12.71 5.59
CA SER A 48 -1.64 14.08 5.96
C SER A 48 -1.43 15.10 4.84
N GLY A 49 -0.58 14.79 3.85
CA GLY A 49 -0.13 15.70 2.80
C GLY A 49 1.00 16.65 3.23
N ALA A 50 1.57 16.45 4.42
CA ALA A 50 2.74 17.21 4.88
C ALA A 50 4.05 16.74 4.23
N ASP A 51 4.05 15.53 3.68
CA ASP A 51 5.15 14.99 2.89
C ASP A 51 5.22 15.66 1.51
N PRO A 52 6.29 16.42 1.19
CA PRO A 52 6.45 17.05 -0.12
C PRO A 52 6.63 16.04 -1.26
N GLU A 53 6.99 14.79 -0.97
CA GLU A 53 7.10 13.71 -1.95
C GLU A 53 5.82 12.88 -2.08
N GLY A 54 4.81 13.15 -1.24
CA GLY A 54 3.55 12.41 -1.21
C GLY A 54 2.77 12.53 -2.53
N LEU A 55 2.48 11.37 -3.13
CA LEU A 55 1.67 11.27 -4.36
C LEU A 55 0.39 10.50 -4.06
N PHE A 56 -0.73 10.98 -4.62
CA PHE A 56 -2.05 10.36 -4.46
C PHE A 56 -2.68 10.11 -5.83
N PRO A 57 -3.44 9.00 -6.02
CA PRO A 57 -3.76 7.99 -5.02
C PRO A 57 -2.59 7.05 -4.71
N ALA A 58 -2.52 6.54 -3.48
CA ALA A 58 -1.47 5.60 -3.06
C ALA A 58 -2.00 4.51 -2.11
N ILE A 59 -1.34 3.35 -2.12
CA ILE A 59 -1.43 2.34 -1.07
C ILE A 59 -0.17 2.50 -0.23
N LEU A 60 -0.34 2.98 1.00
CA LEU A 60 0.76 3.23 1.95
C LEU A 60 1.11 1.93 2.72
N GLY A 61 1.97 2.05 3.73
CA GLY A 61 2.42 0.93 4.55
C GLY A 61 3.79 0.40 4.11
N HIS A 62 4.70 0.29 5.06
CA HIS A 62 6.08 -0.14 4.84
C HIS A 62 6.61 -1.11 5.91
N GLU A 63 5.77 -1.50 6.86
CA GLU A 63 6.11 -2.37 7.99
C GLU A 63 5.28 -3.65 7.96
N GLY A 64 5.56 -4.52 6.98
CA GLY A 64 4.77 -5.73 6.71
C GLY A 64 5.50 -7.05 6.94
N ALA A 65 4.73 -8.11 7.21
CA ALA A 65 5.16 -9.50 7.13
C ALA A 65 4.17 -10.32 6.29
N GLY A 66 4.69 -11.20 5.44
CA GLY A 66 3.89 -11.92 4.47
C GLY A 66 4.56 -13.19 3.95
N ILE A 67 3.88 -13.84 3.01
CA ILE A 67 4.33 -15.07 2.36
C ILE A 67 4.62 -14.76 0.90
N VAL A 68 5.78 -15.16 0.39
CA VAL A 68 6.08 -15.07 -1.05
C VAL A 68 5.19 -16.04 -1.80
N VAL A 69 4.46 -15.54 -2.80
CA VAL A 69 3.56 -16.36 -3.62
C VAL A 69 4.09 -16.59 -5.03
N GLU A 70 4.90 -15.67 -5.58
CA GLU A 70 5.52 -15.76 -6.91
C GLU A 70 6.78 -14.87 -7.00
N VAL A 71 7.72 -15.21 -7.88
CA VAL A 71 9.03 -14.54 -8.13
C VAL A 71 9.28 -14.45 -9.64
#